data_AF-A0A831ULT8-F1
#
_entry.id   AF-A0A831ULT8-F1
#
_cell.length_a   1.000
_cell.length_b   1.000
_cell.length_c   1.000
_cell.angle_alpha   90.00
_cell.angle_beta   90.00
_cell.angle_gamma   90.00
#
_symmetry.space_group_name_H-M   'P 1'
#
loop_
_entity.id
_entity.type
_entity.pdbx_description
1 polymer ?
#
loop_
_entity_poly.entity_id
_entity_poly.type
_entity_poly.pdbx_seq_one_letter_code
_entity_poly.pdbx_strand_id
1 'polypeptide(L)'
;MPDEPTNRDRTMRAEPKPDRSVKEFWRIWKYVWPQWPRLVVVVATAVMIGMLFSVSFVTIIPLLKVMMGEEGLQGWLDRKSCEIRYGMDFYVPDRADLMRQDSQIAYFLLVSAVEEDGLAWRAGIRPRDRIVDVNAFQETSGRESVPASKLLELLATAGDGVTLDLAMLRSTSQGALEPMALELTTRKHPDAIGADEMSLVARLRWGVEWALVNRMQWVAGFLPRGEGKSLEEARSDNERAVVIIIVAMGVITLVRCVATFYQKYLAEKVVQVAIARLRADVYRHVLYMPVGFFSAKGTSDTISRVVGDTATAGKGIKILLGKALREPMKAFFCLLGAMVLSWQLTLIFLAAAPPTVACLSLLGKRMRKATRRSLMSSARMLGRLQDSVSALPVVKVYNRQDREA
;
A
#
# COMPACT_ATOMS: atom_id res chain seq x y z
N MET A 1 53.26 -17.26 49.21
CA MET A 1 51.79 -17.24 49.30
C MET A 1 51.29 -16.23 48.29
N PRO A 2 50.64 -16.63 47.17
CA PRO A 2 50.03 -15.68 46.26
C PRO A 2 48.61 -15.33 46.74
N ASP A 3 48.27 -14.05 46.61
CA ASP A 3 47.04 -13.42 47.09
C ASP A 3 45.75 -14.03 46.54
N GLU A 4 44.80 -14.25 47.43
CA GLU A 4 43.43 -14.69 47.13
C GLU A 4 42.63 -13.48 46.59
N PRO A 5 42.05 -13.55 45.38
CA PRO A 5 41.37 -12.40 44.79
C PRO A 5 40.07 -12.09 45.55
N THR A 6 39.96 -10.83 45.98
CA THR A 6 38.81 -10.28 46.71
C THR A 6 37.51 -10.34 45.89
N ASN A 7 36.40 -10.57 46.59
CA ASN A 7 35.03 -10.80 46.09
C ASN A 7 34.45 -9.73 45.14
N ARG A 8 35.15 -8.62 44.87
CA ARG A 8 34.72 -7.56 43.94
C ARG A 8 34.91 -7.92 42.46
N ASP A 9 35.83 -8.82 42.12
CA ASP A 9 36.11 -9.16 40.71
C ASP A 9 35.12 -10.15 40.10
N ARG A 10 34.32 -10.85 40.91
CA ARG A 10 33.31 -11.81 40.40
C ARG A 10 32.07 -11.15 39.80
N THR A 11 31.73 -9.91 40.19
CA THR A 11 30.51 -9.25 39.70
C THR A 11 30.65 -8.57 38.34
N MET A 12 31.87 -8.43 37.80
CA MET A 12 32.09 -7.77 36.49
C MET A 12 32.19 -8.72 35.29
N ARG A 13 32.22 -10.05 35.49
CA ARG A 13 32.20 -11.07 34.42
C ARG A 13 30.87 -11.81 34.34
N ALA A 14 29.75 -11.11 34.43
CA ALA A 14 28.47 -11.70 34.05
C ALA A 14 28.40 -11.72 32.51
N GLU A 15 28.76 -12.85 31.90
CA GLU A 15 28.50 -13.11 30.48
C GLU A 15 27.02 -12.82 30.16
N PRO A 16 26.70 -12.19 29.01
CA PRO A 16 25.32 -11.94 28.63
C PRO A 16 24.62 -13.28 28.38
N LYS A 17 23.82 -13.74 29.36
CA LYS A 17 23.00 -14.95 29.23
C LYS A 17 22.16 -14.86 27.95
N PRO A 18 22.04 -15.95 27.17
CA PRO A 18 21.23 -15.98 25.96
C PRO A 18 19.79 -15.53 26.28
N ASP A 19 19.22 -14.72 25.39
CA ASP A 19 17.98 -13.98 25.57
C ASP A 19 16.81 -14.89 26.01
N ARG A 20 16.57 -14.95 27.32
CA ARG A 20 15.42 -15.65 27.92
C ARG A 20 14.10 -14.88 27.71
N SER A 21 14.15 -13.62 27.30
CA SER A 21 12.98 -12.73 27.24
C SER A 21 11.96 -13.16 26.20
N VAL A 22 12.42 -13.73 25.07
CA VAL A 22 11.51 -14.17 24.00
C VAL A 22 10.67 -15.38 24.43
N LYS A 23 11.28 -16.32 25.17
CA LYS A 23 10.57 -17.49 25.72
C LYS A 23 9.54 -17.06 26.77
N GLU A 24 9.89 -16.09 27.61
CA GLU A 24 8.99 -15.55 28.63
C GLU A 24 7.82 -14.78 28.01
N PHE A 25 8.05 -14.03 26.94
CA PHE A 25 7.01 -13.37 26.16
C PHE A 25 6.01 -14.36 25.56
N TRP A 26 6.51 -15.46 24.98
CA TRP A 26 5.67 -16.51 24.41
C TRP A 26 4.78 -17.22 25.45
N ARG A 27 5.15 -17.24 26.73
CA ARG A 27 4.26 -17.79 27.79
C ARG A 27 2.98 -16.97 27.95
N ILE A 28 3.03 -15.67 27.68
CA ILE A 28 1.85 -14.79 27.73
C ILE A 28 0.88 -15.14 26.59
N TRP A 29 1.38 -15.69 25.48
CA TRP A 29 0.57 -16.12 24.35
C TRP A 29 -0.44 -17.22 24.72
N LYS A 30 -0.15 -18.02 25.76
CA LYS A 30 -1.10 -19.01 26.31
C LYS A 30 -2.44 -18.38 26.70
N TYR A 31 -2.47 -17.13 27.14
CA TYR A 31 -3.69 -16.42 27.52
C TYR A 31 -4.43 -15.79 26.33
N VAL A 32 -3.72 -15.57 25.21
CA VAL A 32 -4.25 -14.99 23.97
C VAL A 32 -4.79 -16.07 23.04
N TRP A 33 -4.10 -17.21 22.94
CA TRP A 33 -4.42 -18.33 22.05
C TRP A 33 -5.87 -18.87 22.13
N PRO A 34 -6.52 -18.95 23.30
CA PRO A 34 -7.91 -19.40 23.40
C PRO A 34 -8.90 -18.52 22.61
N GLN A 35 -8.48 -17.35 22.14
CA GLN A 35 -9.26 -16.45 21.29
C GLN A 35 -8.85 -16.51 19.81
N TRP A 36 -8.23 -17.61 19.37
CA TRP A 36 -7.77 -17.81 17.99
C TRP A 36 -8.78 -17.39 16.91
N PRO A 37 -10.09 -17.68 16.99
CA PRO A 37 -11.03 -17.21 15.97
C PRO A 37 -11.04 -15.68 15.81
N ARG A 38 -10.90 -14.93 16.90
CA ARG A 38 -10.82 -13.47 16.88
C ARG A 38 -9.47 -12.99 16.36
N LEU A 39 -8.39 -13.71 16.65
CA LEU A 39 -7.06 -13.42 16.10
C LEU A 39 -7.06 -13.53 14.58
N VAL A 40 -7.69 -14.56 14.02
CA VAL A 40 -7.86 -14.73 12.58
C VAL A 40 -8.60 -13.53 11.98
N VAL A 41 -9.68 -13.07 12.61
CA VAL A 41 -10.41 -11.87 12.16
C VAL A 41 -9.55 -10.60 12.25
N VAL A 42 -8.73 -10.44 13.30
CA VAL A 42 -7.80 -9.30 13.42
C VAL A 42 -6.75 -9.30 12.29
N VAL A 43 -6.25 -10.48 11.92
CA VAL A 43 -5.30 -10.64 10.80
C VAL A 43 -5.99 -10.38 9.46
N ALA A 44 -7.14 -11.00 9.22
CA ALA A 44 -7.90 -10.81 7.98
C ALA A 44 -8.30 -9.33 7.77
N THR A 45 -8.73 -8.64 8.83
CA THR A 45 -9.04 -7.21 8.75
C THR A 45 -7.79 -6.36 8.54
N ALA A 46 -6.64 -6.73 9.10
CA ALA A 46 -5.36 -6.05 8.81
C ALA A 46 -4.96 -6.17 7.33
N VAL A 47 -5.13 -7.36 6.75
CA VAL A 47 -4.90 -7.64 5.32
C VAL A 47 -5.85 -6.80 4.46
N MET A 48 -7.15 -6.83 4.75
CA MET A 48 -8.16 -6.02 4.05
C MET A 48 -7.83 -4.53 4.10
N ILE A 49 -7.43 -3.99 5.27
CA ILE A 49 -7.05 -2.58 5.41
C ILE A 49 -5.82 -2.26 4.55
N GLY A 50 -4.85 -3.17 4.47
CA GLY A 50 -3.69 -3.03 3.61
C GLY A 50 -4.07 -2.98 2.13
N MET A 51 -4.92 -3.90 1.69
CA MET A 51 -5.45 -3.93 0.32
C MET A 51 -6.21 -2.64 -0.03
N LEU A 52 -7.18 -2.23 0.80
CA LEU A 52 -7.97 -1.01 0.58
C LEU A 52 -7.10 0.24 0.54
N PHE A 53 -6.07 0.30 1.38
CA PHE A 53 -5.11 1.42 1.38
C PHE A 53 -4.31 1.48 0.08
N SER A 54 -3.88 0.32 -0.45
CA SER A 54 -3.20 0.24 -1.74
C SER A 54 -4.11 0.67 -2.89
N VAL A 55 -5.37 0.22 -2.89
CA VAL A 55 -6.35 0.63 -3.91
C VAL A 55 -6.52 2.14 -3.94
N SER A 56 -6.64 2.79 -2.77
CA SER A 56 -6.74 4.26 -2.68
C SER A 56 -5.52 4.99 -3.26
N PHE A 57 -4.34 4.35 -3.28
CA PHE A 57 -3.13 4.94 -3.87
C PHE A 57 -3.14 4.81 -5.39
N VAL A 58 -3.54 3.65 -5.91
CA VAL A 58 -3.65 3.40 -7.36
C VAL A 58 -4.69 4.32 -8.00
N THR A 59 -5.78 4.64 -7.30
CA THR A 59 -6.82 5.56 -7.81
C THR A 59 -6.35 7.01 -7.98
N ILE A 60 -5.20 7.39 -7.41
CA ILE A 60 -4.65 8.75 -7.57
C ILE A 60 -4.20 8.98 -9.03
N ILE A 61 -3.73 7.95 -9.73
CA ILE A 61 -3.22 8.09 -11.10
C ILE A 61 -4.33 8.51 -12.08
N PRO A 62 -5.49 7.82 -12.13
CA PRO A 62 -6.66 8.29 -12.87
C PRO A 62 -7.03 9.74 -12.51
N LEU A 63 -7.07 10.06 -11.22
CA LEU A 63 -7.44 11.40 -10.76
C LEU A 63 -6.46 12.47 -11.27
N LEU A 64 -5.15 12.24 -11.15
CA LEU A 64 -4.11 13.14 -11.67
C LEU A 64 -4.21 13.26 -13.19
N LYS A 65 -4.47 12.17 -13.90
CA LYS A 65 -4.62 12.18 -15.36
C LYS A 65 -5.82 13.01 -15.80
N VAL A 66 -6.94 12.94 -15.10
CA VAL A 66 -8.13 13.75 -15.43
C VAL A 66 -7.95 15.22 -15.03
N MET A 67 -7.22 15.51 -13.95
CA MET A 67 -6.98 16.88 -13.50
C MET A 67 -5.90 17.61 -14.30
N MET A 68 -4.87 16.90 -14.78
CA MET A 68 -3.71 17.49 -15.47
C MET A 68 -3.68 17.20 -16.97
N GLY A 69 -4.39 16.18 -17.44
CA GLY A 69 -4.35 15.71 -18.83
C GLY A 69 -5.22 16.54 -19.76
N GLU A 70 -4.76 16.66 -21.00
CA GLU A 70 -5.54 17.19 -22.12
C GLU A 70 -6.55 16.13 -22.64
N GLU A 71 -6.33 14.85 -22.31
CA GLU A 71 -7.23 13.71 -22.53
C GLU A 71 -8.18 13.49 -21.33
N GLY A 72 -9.48 13.25 -21.59
CA GLY A 72 -10.42 12.81 -20.55
C GLY A 72 -10.13 11.40 -20.03
N LEU A 73 -10.71 11.01 -18.89
CA LEU A 73 -10.43 9.70 -18.26
C LEU A 73 -10.65 8.52 -19.21
N GLN A 74 -11.77 8.55 -19.93
CA GLN A 74 -12.17 7.51 -20.87
C GLN A 74 -11.19 7.41 -22.02
N GLY A 75 -10.77 8.54 -22.61
CA GLY A 75 -9.73 8.55 -23.65
C GLY A 75 -8.39 7.98 -23.18
N TRP A 76 -7.95 8.32 -21.96
CA TRP A 76 -6.76 7.72 -21.37
C TRP A 76 -6.92 6.21 -21.16
N LEU A 77 -8.08 5.77 -20.66
CA LEU A 77 -8.36 4.36 -20.38
C LEU A 77 -8.46 3.54 -21.67
N ASP A 78 -9.10 4.07 -22.71
CA ASP A 78 -9.26 3.41 -24.00
C ASP A 78 -7.91 3.29 -24.72
N ARG A 79 -7.08 4.34 -24.65
CA ARG A 79 -5.69 4.29 -25.11
C ARG A 79 -4.89 3.23 -24.36
N LYS A 80 -4.98 3.21 -23.03
CA LYS A 80 -4.27 2.20 -22.22
C LYS A 80 -4.77 0.78 -22.48
N SER A 81 -6.05 0.62 -22.76
CA SER A 81 -6.66 -0.65 -23.17
C SER A 81 -6.10 -1.11 -24.51
N CYS A 82 -5.95 -0.20 -25.49
CA CYS A 82 -5.35 -0.51 -26.78
C CYS A 82 -3.84 -0.84 -26.66
N GLU A 83 -3.11 -0.14 -25.80
CA GLU A 83 -1.69 -0.42 -25.53
C GLU A 83 -1.52 -1.84 -25.00
N ILE A 84 -2.28 -2.23 -23.98
CA ILE A 84 -2.19 -3.56 -23.35
C ILE A 84 -2.73 -4.67 -24.27
N ARG A 85 -3.78 -4.37 -25.06
CA ARG A 85 -4.46 -5.36 -25.89
C ARG A 85 -3.77 -5.59 -27.22
N TYR A 86 -3.30 -4.53 -27.89
CA TYR A 86 -2.75 -4.61 -29.25
C TYR A 86 -1.23 -4.29 -29.32
N GLY A 87 -0.64 -3.73 -28.26
CA GLY A 87 0.77 -3.33 -28.24
C GLY A 87 1.06 -2.06 -29.04
N MET A 88 0.10 -1.14 -29.10
CA MET A 88 0.20 0.11 -29.87
C MET A 88 -0.33 1.29 -29.08
N ASP A 89 0.39 2.42 -29.16
CA ASP A 89 0.04 3.68 -28.51
C ASP A 89 -0.28 4.75 -29.55
N PHE A 90 -1.05 5.76 -29.13
CA PHE A 90 -1.56 6.81 -29.99
C PHE A 90 -1.05 8.19 -29.54
N TYR A 91 -0.83 9.08 -30.51
CA TYR A 91 -0.58 10.49 -30.23
C TYR A 91 -1.85 11.17 -29.73
N VAL A 92 -1.73 11.90 -28.63
CA VAL A 92 -2.80 12.71 -28.07
C VAL A 92 -2.56 14.14 -28.54
N PRO A 93 -3.46 14.73 -29.35
CA PRO A 93 -3.32 16.11 -29.81
C PRO A 93 -3.46 17.09 -28.64
N ASP A 94 -2.55 18.05 -28.56
CA ASP A 94 -2.69 19.17 -27.61
C ASP A 94 -3.78 20.14 -28.10
N ARG A 95 -4.32 20.96 -27.19
CA ARG A 95 -5.32 22.00 -27.50
C ARG A 95 -4.89 22.91 -28.65
N ALA A 96 -3.60 23.23 -28.75
CA ALA A 96 -3.06 24.05 -29.83
C ALA A 96 -3.19 23.36 -31.21
N ASP A 97 -3.09 22.03 -31.24
CA ASP A 97 -3.25 21.24 -32.46
C ASP A 97 -4.72 21.17 -32.90
N LEU A 98 -5.65 21.03 -31.95
CA LEU A 98 -7.09 21.00 -32.21
C LEU A 98 -7.68 22.36 -32.62
N MET A 99 -7.08 23.46 -32.18
CA MET A 99 -7.52 24.82 -32.51
C MET A 99 -7.03 25.29 -33.89
N ARG A 100 -6.16 24.53 -34.57
CA ARG A 100 -5.77 24.81 -35.95
C ARG A 100 -6.92 24.48 -36.88
N GLN A 101 -7.44 25.50 -37.57
CA GLN A 101 -8.62 25.47 -38.44
C GLN A 101 -8.52 24.48 -39.63
N ASP A 102 -7.30 24.07 -40.02
CA ASP A 102 -7.03 23.11 -41.10
C ASP A 102 -6.63 21.70 -40.60
N SER A 103 -6.71 21.42 -39.30
CA SER A 103 -6.22 20.16 -38.75
C SER A 103 -7.22 19.01 -38.92
N GLN A 104 -6.96 18.10 -39.86
CA GLN A 104 -7.67 16.81 -39.95
C GLN A 104 -7.38 15.88 -38.74
N ILE A 105 -6.54 16.32 -37.80
CA ILE A 105 -6.02 15.54 -36.65
C ILE A 105 -7.14 15.07 -35.72
N ALA A 106 -8.28 15.75 -35.69
CA ALA A 106 -9.44 15.35 -34.89
C ALA A 106 -10.14 14.06 -35.40
N TYR A 107 -9.83 13.62 -36.63
CA TYR A 107 -10.55 12.55 -37.34
C TYR A 107 -9.70 11.34 -37.71
N PHE A 108 -8.46 11.27 -37.23
CA PHE A 108 -7.64 10.07 -37.37
C PHE A 108 -6.86 9.81 -36.09
N LEU A 109 -6.62 8.53 -35.80
CA LEU A 109 -5.69 8.13 -34.76
C LEU A 109 -4.29 7.99 -35.34
N LEU A 110 -3.36 8.82 -34.86
CA LEU A 110 -1.96 8.72 -35.24
C LEU A 110 -1.25 7.73 -34.32
N VAL A 111 -0.74 6.64 -34.88
CA VAL A 111 0.04 5.65 -34.14
C VAL A 111 1.39 6.25 -33.77
N SER A 112 1.66 6.42 -32.47
CA SER A 112 2.91 7.02 -31.98
C SER A 112 4.01 5.97 -31.82
N ALA A 113 3.66 4.80 -31.28
CA ALA A 113 4.57 3.70 -31.01
C ALA A 113 3.85 2.35 -31.21
N VAL A 114 4.62 1.35 -31.63
CA VAL A 114 4.17 -0.04 -31.75
C VAL A 114 5.24 -0.92 -31.12
N GLU A 115 4.84 -1.81 -30.21
CA GLU A 115 5.72 -2.78 -29.56
C GLU A 115 6.19 -3.81 -30.58
N GLU A 116 7.51 -4.06 -30.63
CA GLU A 116 8.10 -5.08 -31.49
C GLU A 116 7.52 -6.46 -31.11
N ASP A 117 7.09 -7.25 -32.10
CA ASP A 117 6.36 -8.51 -31.95
C ASP A 117 4.94 -8.45 -31.34
N GLY A 118 4.42 -7.25 -31.07
CA GLY A 118 3.03 -7.02 -30.69
C GLY A 118 2.01 -7.43 -31.76
N LEU A 119 0.73 -7.52 -31.40
CA LEU A 119 -0.35 -7.87 -32.33
C LEU A 119 -0.44 -6.88 -33.49
N ALA A 120 -0.37 -5.58 -33.17
CA ALA A 120 -0.34 -4.51 -34.15
C ALA A 120 0.86 -4.63 -35.11
N TRP A 121 2.04 -4.95 -34.58
CA TRP A 121 3.25 -5.14 -35.39
C TRP A 121 3.11 -6.30 -36.38
N ARG A 122 2.57 -7.44 -35.92
CA ARG A 122 2.33 -8.63 -36.76
C ARG A 122 1.23 -8.43 -37.78
N ALA A 123 0.20 -7.68 -37.42
CA ALA A 123 -0.85 -7.26 -38.35
C ALA A 123 -0.25 -6.40 -39.48
N GLY A 124 0.84 -5.66 -39.21
CA GLY A 124 1.54 -4.85 -40.21
C GLY A 124 1.43 -3.34 -39.95
N ILE A 125 0.89 -2.96 -38.80
CA ILE A 125 0.84 -1.57 -38.32
C ILE A 125 2.26 -1.14 -37.96
N ARG A 126 2.60 0.09 -38.33
CA ARG A 126 3.89 0.72 -38.06
C ARG A 126 3.70 2.08 -37.39
N PRO A 127 4.72 2.59 -36.68
CA PRO A 127 4.69 3.95 -36.16
C PRO A 127 4.44 4.96 -37.29
N ARG A 128 3.66 6.01 -37.00
CA ARG A 128 3.19 7.06 -37.93
C ARG A 128 2.06 6.69 -38.89
N ASP A 129 1.55 5.46 -38.85
CA ASP A 129 0.32 5.12 -39.57
C ASP A 129 -0.87 5.91 -38.99
N ARG A 130 -1.81 6.33 -39.85
CA ARG A 130 -3.03 7.06 -39.45
C ARG A 130 -4.23 6.15 -39.63
N ILE A 131 -4.93 5.82 -38.56
CA ILE A 131 -6.17 5.04 -38.63
C ILE A 131 -7.33 6.00 -38.82
N VAL A 132 -8.10 5.80 -39.88
CA VAL A 132 -9.20 6.69 -40.29
C VAL A 132 -10.56 6.03 -40.08
N ASP A 133 -10.63 4.69 -40.12
CA ASP A 133 -11.87 3.95 -39.86
C ASP A 133 -11.61 2.55 -39.26
N VAL A 134 -12.62 2.02 -38.56
CA VAL A 134 -12.64 0.72 -37.90
C VAL A 134 -13.98 0.04 -38.20
N ASN A 135 -13.97 -1.12 -38.87
CA ASN A 135 -15.11 -1.95 -39.32
C ASN A 135 -15.87 -1.53 -40.60
N ALA A 136 -15.33 -0.64 -41.43
CA ALA A 136 -15.90 -0.39 -42.75
C ALA A 136 -14.84 0.07 -43.75
N PHE A 137 -14.57 -0.75 -44.77
CA PHE A 137 -14.04 -0.24 -46.03
C PHE A 137 -15.26 0.13 -46.90
N GLN A 138 -15.82 1.33 -46.68
CA GLN A 138 -16.77 1.90 -47.64
C GLN A 138 -16.10 3.06 -48.36
N GLU A 139 -16.00 2.93 -49.68
CA GLU A 139 -15.40 3.88 -50.60
C GLU A 139 -15.72 5.33 -50.25
N THR A 140 -14.63 6.09 -50.16
CA THR A 140 -14.47 7.51 -49.91
C THR A 140 -15.31 8.36 -50.86
N SER A 141 -16.62 8.44 -50.65
CA SER A 141 -17.50 9.38 -51.36
C SER A 141 -18.68 9.79 -50.48
N GLY A 142 -18.42 10.65 -49.49
CA GLY A 142 -19.42 11.59 -48.99
C GLY A 142 -20.06 11.34 -47.63
N ARG A 143 -19.43 10.65 -46.67
CA ARG A 143 -19.93 10.58 -45.28
C ARG A 143 -18.96 11.14 -44.24
N GLU A 144 -19.56 11.66 -43.17
CA GLU A 144 -18.95 12.37 -42.04
C GLU A 144 -17.75 11.62 -41.46
N SER A 145 -16.60 12.30 -41.39
CA SER A 145 -15.39 11.77 -40.77
C SER A 145 -15.64 11.35 -39.32
N VAL A 146 -15.27 10.11 -38.97
CA VAL A 146 -15.44 9.60 -37.60
C VAL A 146 -14.42 10.29 -36.68
N PRO A 147 -14.83 10.81 -35.51
CA PRO A 147 -13.89 11.41 -34.56
C PRO A 147 -12.86 10.39 -34.05
N ALA A 148 -11.62 10.82 -33.85
CA ALA A 148 -10.54 9.98 -33.35
C ALA A 148 -10.85 9.32 -31.99
N SER A 149 -11.62 10.00 -31.13
CA SER A 149 -12.10 9.44 -29.85
C SER A 149 -13.01 8.23 -30.04
N LYS A 150 -13.86 8.24 -31.06
CA LYS A 150 -14.79 7.13 -31.37
C LYS A 150 -14.08 5.96 -32.02
N LEU A 151 -13.09 6.22 -32.87
CA LEU A 151 -12.19 5.18 -33.38
C LEU A 151 -11.46 4.48 -32.23
N LEU A 152 -10.99 5.25 -31.23
CA LEU A 152 -10.29 4.71 -30.08
C LEU A 152 -11.21 3.87 -29.20
N GLU A 153 -12.43 4.34 -28.97
CA GLU A 153 -13.47 3.60 -28.25
C GLU A 153 -13.79 2.26 -28.94
N LEU A 154 -13.97 2.24 -30.26
CA LEU A 154 -14.27 1.03 -31.02
C LEU A 154 -13.14 0.00 -30.90
N LEU A 155 -11.88 0.43 -30.97
CA LEU A 155 -10.72 -0.43 -30.75
C LEU A 155 -10.67 -0.98 -29.31
N ALA A 156 -10.93 -0.12 -28.33
CA ALA A 156 -10.85 -0.45 -26.91
C ALA A 156 -12.00 -1.36 -26.44
N THR A 157 -13.20 -1.20 -27.00
CA THR A 157 -14.42 -1.92 -26.62
C THR A 157 -14.73 -3.13 -27.49
N ALA A 158 -13.94 -3.38 -28.54
CA ALA A 158 -14.07 -4.57 -29.38
C ALA A 158 -14.11 -5.87 -28.56
N GLY A 159 -15.02 -6.78 -28.92
CA GLY A 159 -15.18 -8.07 -28.25
C GLY A 159 -13.98 -8.99 -28.47
N ASP A 160 -13.69 -9.85 -27.49
CA ASP A 160 -12.61 -10.83 -27.60
C ASP A 160 -12.87 -11.82 -28.74
N GLY A 161 -11.93 -11.93 -29.69
CA GLY A 161 -12.04 -12.80 -30.87
C GLY A 161 -12.69 -12.15 -32.09
N VAL A 162 -13.03 -10.86 -32.05
CA VAL A 162 -13.55 -10.12 -33.21
C VAL A 162 -12.40 -9.68 -34.11
N THR A 163 -12.55 -9.85 -35.43
CA THR A 163 -11.64 -9.29 -36.43
C THR A 163 -12.12 -7.88 -36.79
N LEU A 164 -11.26 -6.89 -36.60
CA LEU A 164 -11.54 -5.49 -36.92
C LEU A 164 -10.88 -5.13 -38.24
N ASP A 165 -11.66 -4.65 -39.20
CA ASP A 165 -11.14 -4.17 -40.48
C ASP A 165 -10.72 -2.71 -40.33
N LEU A 166 -9.42 -2.44 -40.39
CA LEU A 166 -8.86 -1.11 -40.21
C LEU A 166 -8.60 -0.45 -41.56
N ALA A 167 -9.13 0.76 -41.75
CA ALA A 167 -8.74 1.63 -42.85
C ALA A 167 -7.64 2.59 -42.36
N MET A 168 -6.47 2.54 -43.00
CA MET A 168 -5.30 3.31 -42.59
C MET A 168 -4.70 4.09 -43.76
N LEU A 169 -4.04 5.20 -43.45
CA LEU A 169 -3.22 5.96 -44.38
C LEU A 169 -1.77 5.87 -43.94
N ARG A 170 -0.91 5.40 -44.83
CA ARG A 170 0.54 5.36 -44.62
C ARG A 170 1.22 6.46 -45.41
N SER A 171 2.07 7.24 -44.75
CA SER A 171 2.91 8.23 -45.44
C SER A 171 4.07 7.51 -46.12
N THR A 172 4.10 7.53 -47.46
CA THR A 172 5.23 7.02 -48.22
C THR A 172 6.43 7.99 -48.15
N SER A 173 7.62 7.56 -48.56
CA SER A 173 8.86 8.37 -48.51
C SER A 173 8.81 9.66 -49.35
N GLN A 174 7.85 9.76 -50.27
CA GLN A 174 7.58 10.94 -51.11
C GLN A 174 6.48 11.86 -50.54
N GLY A 175 5.95 11.58 -49.33
CA GLY A 175 4.93 12.40 -48.68
C GLY A 175 3.49 12.17 -49.15
N ALA A 176 3.27 11.27 -50.11
CA ALA A 176 1.93 10.82 -50.51
C ALA A 176 1.34 9.87 -49.44
N LEU A 177 0.04 10.01 -49.17
CA LEU A 177 -0.72 9.14 -48.26
C LEU A 177 -1.39 8.03 -49.09
N GLU A 178 -0.97 6.79 -48.86
CA GLU A 178 -1.56 5.62 -49.53
C GLU A 178 -2.58 4.94 -48.60
N PRO A 179 -3.81 4.66 -49.08
CA PRO A 179 -4.80 3.91 -48.32
C PRO A 179 -4.41 2.43 -48.25
N MET A 180 -4.47 1.88 -47.05
CA MET A 180 -4.25 0.47 -46.75
C MET A 180 -5.42 -0.06 -45.93
N ALA A 181 -5.92 -1.24 -46.29
CA ALA A 181 -6.86 -2.00 -45.48
C ALA A 181 -6.09 -3.09 -44.74
N LEU A 182 -6.36 -3.28 -43.45
CA LEU A 182 -5.64 -4.26 -42.65
C LEU A 182 -6.57 -4.89 -41.60
N GLU A 183 -6.55 -6.21 -41.50
CA GLU A 183 -7.35 -6.93 -40.52
C GLU A 183 -6.60 -7.04 -39.19
N LEU A 184 -7.19 -6.52 -38.11
CA LEU A 184 -6.67 -6.63 -36.75
C LEU A 184 -7.58 -7.54 -35.93
N THR A 185 -7.09 -8.74 -35.63
CA THR A 185 -7.85 -9.69 -34.81
C THR A 185 -7.71 -9.38 -33.32
N THR A 186 -8.80 -8.98 -32.66
CA THR A 186 -8.88 -8.84 -31.21
C THR A 186 -8.70 -10.21 -30.55
N ARG A 187 -7.66 -10.37 -29.75
CA ARG A 187 -7.23 -11.67 -29.20
C ARG A 187 -8.19 -12.20 -28.12
N LYS A 188 -8.42 -13.52 -28.06
CA LYS A 188 -9.10 -14.17 -26.91
C LYS A 188 -8.16 -14.31 -25.72
N HIS A 189 -8.67 -13.96 -24.55
CA HIS A 189 -7.95 -13.86 -23.29
C HIS A 189 -7.78 -15.26 -22.63
N PRO A 190 -6.97 -16.18 -23.22
CA PRO A 190 -5.64 -16.45 -22.66
C PRO A 190 -4.55 -16.90 -23.68
N ASP A 191 -4.82 -16.91 -24.99
CA ASP A 191 -3.95 -17.55 -25.99
C ASP A 191 -2.98 -16.54 -26.65
N ALA A 192 -2.19 -15.85 -25.83
CA ALA A 192 -1.08 -15.08 -26.35
C ALA A 192 0.06 -16.03 -26.75
N ILE A 193 0.46 -15.97 -28.03
CA ILE A 193 1.72 -16.57 -28.51
C ILE A 193 2.84 -16.10 -27.59
N GLY A 194 3.53 -17.05 -26.95
CA GLY A 194 4.57 -16.76 -25.96
C GLY A 194 4.15 -16.91 -24.49
N ALA A 195 2.92 -17.34 -24.15
CA ALA A 195 2.59 -17.70 -22.76
C ALA A 195 3.49 -18.80 -22.17
N ASP A 196 4.11 -19.60 -23.05
CA ASP A 196 5.14 -20.59 -22.72
C ASP A 196 6.58 -20.01 -22.65
N GLU A 197 6.85 -18.88 -23.32
CA GLU A 197 8.16 -18.20 -23.32
C GLU A 197 8.24 -17.02 -22.34
N MET A 198 7.10 -16.49 -21.88
CA MET A 198 7.03 -15.39 -20.93
C MET A 198 7.41 -15.84 -19.52
N SER A 199 8.32 -15.10 -18.90
CA SER A 199 8.64 -15.29 -17.48
C SER A 199 7.38 -15.22 -16.60
N LEU A 200 7.35 -16.00 -15.51
CA LEU A 200 6.25 -16.04 -14.54
C LEU A 200 5.84 -14.64 -14.05
N VAL A 201 6.80 -13.74 -13.89
CA VAL A 201 6.58 -12.35 -13.47
C VAL A 201 5.87 -11.53 -14.55
N ALA A 202 6.23 -11.72 -15.83
CA ALA A 202 5.56 -11.03 -16.94
C ALA A 202 4.10 -11.47 -17.10
N ARG A 203 3.81 -12.77 -16.92
CA ARG A 203 2.44 -13.30 -16.93
C ARG A 203 1.60 -12.74 -15.78
N LEU A 204 2.16 -12.70 -14.58
CA LEU A 204 1.51 -12.11 -13.40
C LEU A 204 1.24 -10.61 -13.60
N ARG A 205 2.23 -9.85 -14.11
CA ARG A 205 2.07 -8.41 -14.40
C ARG A 205 0.95 -8.18 -15.39
N TRP A 206 0.99 -8.85 -16.54
CA TRP A 206 -0.03 -8.69 -17.58
C TRP A 206 -1.43 -9.08 -17.07
N GLY A 207 -1.55 -10.18 -16.32
CA GLY A 207 -2.83 -10.58 -15.73
C GLY A 207 -3.39 -9.56 -14.71
N VAL A 208 -2.52 -8.91 -13.93
CA VAL A 208 -2.93 -7.87 -12.99
C VAL A 208 -3.27 -6.56 -13.70
N GLU A 209 -2.46 -6.13 -14.68
CA GLU A 209 -2.73 -4.95 -15.51
C GLU A 209 -4.06 -5.11 -16.24
N TRP A 210 -4.32 -6.28 -16.83
CA TRP A 210 -5.61 -6.58 -17.44
C TRP A 210 -6.77 -6.58 -16.43
N ALA A 211 -6.60 -7.22 -15.27
CA ALA A 211 -7.63 -7.21 -14.23
C ALA A 211 -7.94 -5.78 -13.75
N LEU A 212 -6.93 -4.93 -13.65
CA LEU A 212 -7.07 -3.50 -13.35
C LEU A 212 -7.83 -2.77 -14.44
N VAL A 213 -7.44 -2.93 -15.71
CA VAL A 213 -8.10 -2.28 -16.84
C VAL A 213 -9.54 -2.74 -16.99
N ASN A 214 -9.82 -4.04 -16.89
CA ASN A 214 -11.18 -4.57 -16.98
C ASN A 214 -12.06 -4.04 -15.83
N ARG A 215 -11.52 -3.94 -14.62
CA ARG A 215 -12.22 -3.29 -13.49
C ARG A 215 -12.41 -1.79 -13.73
N MET A 216 -11.42 -1.10 -14.27
CA MET A 216 -11.53 0.32 -14.62
C MET A 216 -12.52 0.55 -15.77
N GLN A 217 -12.59 -0.32 -16.77
CA GLN A 217 -13.57 -0.26 -17.87
C GLN A 217 -14.98 -0.51 -17.34
N TRP A 218 -15.16 -1.49 -16.44
CA TRP A 218 -16.44 -1.70 -15.76
C TRP A 218 -16.87 -0.47 -14.94
N VAL A 219 -15.94 0.17 -14.22
CA VAL A 219 -16.20 1.42 -13.49
C VAL A 219 -16.45 2.58 -14.45
N ALA A 220 -15.71 2.68 -15.55
CA ALA A 220 -15.86 3.71 -16.57
C ALA A 220 -17.18 3.56 -17.35
N GLY A 221 -17.77 2.37 -17.38
CA GLY A 221 -19.14 2.15 -17.87
C GLY A 221 -20.22 2.85 -17.03
N PHE A 222 -19.92 3.19 -15.77
CA PHE A 222 -20.80 4.02 -14.93
C PHE A 222 -20.56 5.53 -15.12
N LEU A 223 -19.51 5.93 -15.85
CA LEU A 223 -19.24 7.32 -16.17
C LEU A 223 -20.01 7.70 -17.45
N PRO A 224 -20.70 8.86 -17.49
CA PRO A 224 -21.31 9.34 -18.72
C PRO A 224 -20.25 9.48 -19.81
N ARG A 225 -20.50 8.91 -21.00
CA ARG A 225 -19.63 9.05 -22.17
C ARG A 225 -20.02 10.31 -22.91
N GLY A 226 -19.08 11.25 -23.01
CA GLY A 226 -19.24 12.47 -23.81
C GLY A 226 -19.09 12.14 -25.29
N GLU A 227 -20.16 11.68 -25.93
CA GLU A 227 -20.17 11.37 -27.37
C GLU A 227 -20.11 12.65 -28.21
N GLY A 228 -19.04 12.87 -28.98
CA GLY A 228 -19.07 13.76 -30.17
C GLY A 228 -19.46 15.23 -29.96
N LYS A 229 -19.25 15.81 -28.78
CA LYS A 229 -19.78 17.13 -28.40
C LYS A 229 -18.71 18.21 -28.24
N SER A 230 -19.16 19.46 -28.36
CA SER A 230 -18.37 20.70 -28.23
C SER A 230 -17.53 20.74 -26.94
N LEU A 231 -16.39 21.44 -26.98
CA LEU A 231 -15.38 21.55 -25.92
C LEU A 231 -15.96 21.91 -24.51
N GLU A 232 -17.11 22.59 -24.44
CA GLU A 232 -17.77 22.92 -23.17
C GLU A 232 -18.49 21.72 -22.53
N GLU A 233 -19.07 20.81 -23.32
CA GLU A 233 -19.75 19.62 -22.79
C GLU A 233 -18.75 18.55 -22.34
N ALA A 234 -17.60 18.42 -23.03
CA ALA A 234 -16.50 17.56 -22.61
C ALA A 234 -15.92 17.94 -21.24
N ARG A 235 -15.98 19.24 -20.87
CA ARG A 235 -15.58 19.72 -19.55
C ARG A 235 -16.55 19.26 -18.45
N SER A 236 -17.86 19.32 -18.71
CA SER A 236 -18.91 18.89 -17.77
C SER A 236 -18.80 17.39 -17.43
N ASP A 237 -18.47 16.55 -18.40
CA ASP A 237 -18.33 15.11 -18.17
C ASP A 237 -17.05 14.76 -17.40
N ASN A 238 -15.94 15.47 -17.63
CA ASN A 238 -14.73 15.34 -16.81
C ASN A 238 -15.01 15.72 -15.35
N GLU A 239 -15.77 16.80 -15.10
CA GLU A 239 -16.18 17.21 -13.75
C GLU A 239 -17.03 16.12 -13.06
N ARG A 240 -17.99 15.51 -13.77
CA ARG A 240 -18.80 14.39 -13.26
C ARG A 240 -17.95 13.16 -12.98
N ALA A 241 -16.99 12.83 -13.84
CA ALA A 241 -16.08 11.72 -13.63
C ALA A 241 -15.19 11.90 -12.40
N VAL A 242 -14.66 13.11 -12.20
CA VAL A 242 -13.90 13.47 -10.99
C VAL A 242 -14.77 13.31 -9.74
N VAL A 243 -16.02 13.80 -9.76
CA VAL A 243 -16.95 13.66 -8.63
C VAL A 243 -17.20 12.19 -8.30
N ILE A 244 -17.46 11.33 -9.30
CA ILE A 244 -17.70 9.90 -9.10
C ILE A 244 -16.45 9.22 -8.49
N ILE A 245 -15.25 9.52 -8.99
CA ILE A 245 -13.99 8.99 -8.44
C ILE A 245 -13.81 9.43 -6.97
N ILE A 246 -14.06 10.71 -6.67
CA ILE A 246 -13.93 11.25 -5.30
C ILE A 246 -14.93 10.56 -4.36
N VAL A 247 -16.20 10.41 -4.78
CA VAL A 247 -17.23 9.72 -3.99
C VAL A 247 -16.83 8.26 -3.76
N ALA A 248 -16.37 7.54 -4.79
CA ALA A 248 -15.90 6.17 -4.66
C ALA A 248 -14.70 6.05 -3.70
N MET A 249 -13.71 6.95 -3.80
CA MET A 249 -12.59 7.02 -2.84
C MET A 249 -13.07 7.32 -1.43
N GLY A 250 -14.09 8.17 -1.27
CA GLY A 250 -14.75 8.46 0.00
C GLY A 250 -15.38 7.22 0.62
N VAL A 251 -16.14 6.45 -0.17
CA VAL A 251 -16.76 5.18 0.26
C VAL A 251 -15.70 4.15 0.65
N ILE A 252 -14.67 3.94 -0.18
CA ILE A 252 -13.56 3.03 0.13
C ILE A 252 -12.85 3.45 1.42
N THR A 253 -12.64 4.75 1.61
CA THR A 253 -12.05 5.30 2.83
C THR A 253 -12.93 5.06 4.05
N LEU A 254 -14.24 5.23 3.91
CA LEU A 254 -15.22 4.96 4.97
C LEU A 254 -15.18 3.48 5.38
N VAL A 255 -15.25 2.56 4.41
CA VAL A 255 -15.14 1.11 4.65
C VAL A 255 -13.84 0.78 5.35
N ARG A 256 -12.71 1.34 4.89
CA ARG A 256 -11.40 1.18 5.53
C ARG A 256 -11.39 1.69 6.97
N CYS A 257 -12.04 2.82 7.25
CA CYS A 257 -12.16 3.39 8.60
C CYS A 257 -12.99 2.47 9.52
N VAL A 258 -14.12 1.94 9.04
CA VAL A 258 -14.95 0.98 9.79
C VAL A 258 -14.17 -0.31 10.06
N ALA A 259 -13.50 -0.88 9.06
CA ALA A 259 -12.63 -2.05 9.24
C ALA A 259 -11.51 -1.78 10.25
N THR A 260 -10.90 -0.60 10.19
CA THR A 260 -9.86 -0.16 11.13
C THR A 260 -10.39 -0.06 12.56
N PHE A 261 -11.60 0.46 12.74
CA PHE A 261 -12.27 0.52 14.03
C PHE A 261 -12.53 -0.89 14.57
N TYR A 262 -13.14 -1.76 13.77
CA TYR A 262 -13.45 -3.13 14.17
C TYR A 262 -12.19 -3.93 14.53
N GLN A 263 -11.11 -3.81 13.75
CA GLN A 263 -9.83 -4.43 14.07
C GLN A 263 -9.28 -3.93 15.43
N LYS A 264 -9.29 -2.61 15.67
CA LYS A 264 -8.81 -2.04 16.94
C LYS A 264 -9.65 -2.52 18.11
N TYR A 265 -10.98 -2.52 17.96
CA TYR A 265 -11.91 -2.98 18.99
C TYR A 265 -11.69 -4.45 19.32
N LEU A 266 -11.59 -5.32 18.30
CA LEU A 266 -11.43 -6.75 18.50
C LEU A 266 -10.06 -7.08 19.11
N ALA A 267 -8.99 -6.41 18.67
CA ALA A 267 -7.67 -6.53 19.26
C ALA A 267 -7.66 -6.10 20.74
N GLU A 268 -8.30 -4.97 21.07
CA GLU A 268 -8.42 -4.51 22.46
C GLU A 268 -9.20 -5.51 23.32
N LYS A 269 -10.33 -6.02 22.81
CA LYS A 269 -11.14 -7.04 23.50
C LYS A 269 -10.33 -8.29 23.79
N VAL A 270 -9.54 -8.76 22.83
CA VAL A 270 -8.66 -9.92 23.02
C VAL A 270 -7.63 -9.65 24.11
N VAL A 271 -6.97 -8.49 24.09
CA VAL A 271 -5.99 -8.07 25.11
C VAL A 271 -6.61 -8.02 26.49
N GLN A 272 -7.76 -7.36 26.66
CA GLN A 272 -8.41 -7.20 27.96
C GLN A 272 -8.79 -8.54 28.57
N VAL A 273 -9.36 -9.46 27.78
CA VAL A 273 -9.71 -10.81 28.25
C VAL A 273 -8.46 -11.62 28.60
N ALA A 274 -7.39 -11.52 27.80
CA ALA A 274 -6.13 -12.22 28.08
C ALA A 274 -5.49 -11.72 29.39
N ILE A 275 -5.46 -10.40 29.62
CA ILE A 275 -4.93 -9.80 30.84
C ILE A 275 -5.80 -10.09 32.05
N ALA A 276 -7.12 -10.12 31.91
CA ALA A 276 -8.02 -10.52 32.99
C ALA A 276 -7.73 -11.96 33.46
N ARG A 277 -7.53 -12.89 32.51
CA ARG A 277 -7.16 -14.28 32.83
C ARG A 277 -5.77 -14.37 33.45
N LEU A 278 -4.79 -13.63 32.92
CA LEU A 278 -3.45 -13.56 33.49
C LEU A 278 -3.49 -13.06 34.95
N ARG A 279 -4.25 -12.00 35.22
CA ARG A 279 -4.42 -11.47 36.58
C ARG A 279 -5.10 -12.46 37.51
N ALA A 280 -6.12 -13.17 37.04
CA ALA A 280 -6.79 -14.20 37.83
C ALA A 280 -5.84 -15.35 38.20
N ASP A 281 -5.04 -15.85 37.25
CA ASP A 281 -4.07 -16.92 37.49
C ASP A 281 -2.95 -16.46 38.44
N VAL A 282 -2.41 -15.26 38.24
CA VAL A 282 -1.38 -14.68 39.12
C VAL A 282 -1.95 -14.46 40.53
N TYR A 283 -3.15 -13.91 40.66
CA TYR A 283 -3.81 -13.71 41.95
C TYR A 283 -4.03 -15.04 42.67
N ARG A 284 -4.53 -16.06 41.98
CA ARG A 284 -4.66 -17.41 42.53
C ARG A 284 -3.32 -17.93 43.02
N HIS A 285 -2.25 -17.80 42.24
CA HIS A 285 -0.92 -18.27 42.65
C HIS A 285 -0.39 -17.54 43.89
N VAL A 286 -0.63 -16.23 44.00
CA VAL A 286 -0.25 -15.42 45.17
C VAL A 286 -0.95 -15.92 46.44
N LEU A 287 -2.22 -16.34 46.36
CA LEU A 287 -2.98 -16.85 47.52
C LEU A 287 -2.45 -18.19 48.07
N TYR A 288 -1.82 -19.03 47.24
CA TYR A 288 -1.24 -20.32 47.68
C TYR A 288 0.24 -20.21 48.07
N MET A 289 0.82 -19.01 48.05
CA MET A 289 2.23 -18.79 48.35
C MET A 289 2.47 -18.78 49.87
N PRO A 290 3.55 -19.40 50.38
CA PRO A 290 3.83 -19.41 51.81
C PRO A 290 4.02 -17.99 52.37
N VAL A 291 3.49 -17.76 53.57
CA VAL A 291 3.50 -16.45 54.25
C VAL A 291 4.93 -15.88 54.38
N GLY A 292 5.93 -16.75 54.56
CA GLY A 292 7.35 -16.36 54.63
C GLY A 292 7.87 -15.63 53.39
N PHE A 293 7.27 -15.82 52.21
CA PHE A 293 7.62 -15.04 51.02
C PHE A 293 7.24 -13.56 51.18
N PHE A 294 6.08 -13.28 51.75
CA PHE A 294 5.58 -11.92 51.95
C PHE A 294 6.30 -11.21 53.10
N SER A 295 6.69 -11.93 54.15
CA SER A 295 7.50 -11.38 55.23
C SER A 295 8.89 -10.90 54.76
N ALA A 296 9.46 -11.55 53.74
CA ALA A 296 10.78 -11.20 53.21
C ALA A 296 10.77 -10.06 52.17
N LYS A 297 9.73 -9.96 51.32
CA LYS A 297 9.68 -9.00 50.20
C LYS A 297 8.65 -7.88 50.33
N GLY A 298 7.78 -7.95 51.33
CA GLY A 298 6.67 -7.01 51.51
C GLY A 298 5.50 -7.24 50.55
N THR A 299 4.29 -7.01 51.03
CA THR A 299 3.05 -7.19 50.26
C THR A 299 2.91 -6.19 49.12
N SER A 300 3.51 -5.00 49.24
CA SER A 300 3.46 -3.92 48.24
C SER A 300 4.18 -4.25 46.94
N ASP A 301 5.34 -4.93 46.98
CA ASP A 301 6.06 -5.35 45.77
C ASP A 301 5.23 -6.35 44.96
N THR A 302 4.59 -7.30 45.65
CA THR A 302 3.73 -8.30 44.99
C THR A 302 2.55 -7.61 44.31
N ILE A 303 1.84 -6.72 45.02
CA ILE A 303 0.70 -5.98 44.45
C ILE A 303 1.13 -5.13 43.24
N SER A 304 2.26 -4.43 43.36
CA SER A 304 2.82 -3.61 42.28
C SER A 304 3.11 -4.44 41.02
N ARG A 305 3.69 -5.64 41.16
CA ARG A 305 3.93 -6.55 40.03
C ARG A 305 2.62 -7.05 39.42
N VAL A 306 1.64 -7.44 40.24
CA VAL A 306 0.34 -7.91 39.72
C VAL A 306 -0.37 -6.82 38.93
N VAL A 307 -0.32 -5.56 39.36
CA VAL A 307 -1.02 -4.46 38.68
C VAL A 307 -0.18 -3.88 37.52
N GLY A 308 1.06 -3.49 37.82
CA GLY A 308 1.96 -2.76 36.94
C GLY A 308 2.56 -3.63 35.83
N ASP A 309 3.12 -4.79 36.17
CA ASP A 309 3.77 -5.65 35.18
C ASP A 309 2.73 -6.25 34.22
N THR A 310 1.57 -6.67 34.74
CA THR A 310 0.48 -7.18 33.87
C THR A 310 -0.10 -6.09 32.96
N ALA A 311 -0.19 -4.84 33.42
CA ALA A 311 -0.61 -3.73 32.57
C ALA A 311 0.42 -3.44 31.46
N THR A 312 1.71 -3.50 31.78
CA THR A 312 2.79 -3.31 30.82
C THR A 312 2.82 -4.44 29.78
N ALA A 313 2.63 -5.68 30.22
CA ALA A 313 2.45 -6.83 29.34
C ALA A 313 1.26 -6.63 28.38
N GLY A 314 0.12 -6.16 28.88
CA GLY A 314 -1.06 -5.84 28.08
C GLY A 314 -0.79 -4.81 26.98
N LYS A 315 -0.03 -3.75 27.29
CA LYS A 315 0.40 -2.75 26.30
C LYS A 315 1.25 -3.38 25.19
N GLY A 316 2.16 -4.29 25.54
CA GLY A 316 2.99 -5.01 24.56
C GLY A 316 2.14 -5.86 23.60
N ILE A 317 1.22 -6.66 24.15
CA ILE A 317 0.29 -7.49 23.36
C ILE A 317 -0.58 -6.62 22.45
N LYS A 318 -1.08 -5.47 22.95
CA LYS A 318 -1.87 -4.51 22.18
C LYS A 318 -1.11 -3.92 21.00
N ILE A 319 0.17 -3.57 21.18
CA ILE A 319 1.01 -3.07 20.09
C ILE A 319 1.18 -4.14 19.03
N LEU A 320 1.43 -5.39 19.44
CA LEU A 320 1.64 -6.52 18.54
C LEU A 320 0.40 -6.81 17.68
N LEU A 321 -0.77 -6.92 18.31
CA LEU A 321 -2.05 -7.21 17.65
C LEU A 321 -2.64 -6.02 16.88
N GLY A 322 -2.21 -4.81 17.19
CA GLY A 322 -2.67 -3.59 16.56
C GLY A 322 -1.73 -3.14 15.44
N LYS A 323 -0.81 -2.24 15.79
CA LYS A 323 0.02 -1.52 14.82
C LYS A 323 1.05 -2.43 14.15
N ALA A 324 1.72 -3.28 14.93
CA ALA A 324 2.80 -4.12 14.41
C ALA A 324 2.32 -5.13 13.35
N LEU A 325 1.04 -5.50 13.36
CA LEU A 325 0.43 -6.32 12.32
C LEU A 325 -0.05 -5.49 11.12
N ARG A 326 -0.68 -4.34 11.38
CA ARG A 326 -1.32 -3.52 10.34
C ARG A 326 -0.33 -2.76 9.46
N GLU A 327 0.70 -2.18 10.06
CA GLU A 327 1.65 -1.32 9.33
C GLU A 327 2.47 -2.10 8.29
N PRO A 328 3.02 -3.30 8.59
CA PRO A 328 3.67 -4.13 7.58
C PRO A 328 2.73 -4.60 6.48
N MET A 329 1.47 -4.94 6.81
CA MET A 329 0.47 -5.31 5.79
C MET A 329 0.20 -4.16 4.82
N LYS A 330 0.04 -2.93 5.33
CA LYS A 330 -0.09 -1.74 4.47
C LYS A 330 1.14 -1.55 3.59
N ALA A 331 2.34 -1.63 4.17
CA ALA A 331 3.59 -1.47 3.44
C ALA A 331 3.71 -2.53 2.33
N PHE A 332 3.39 -3.78 2.65
CA PHE A 332 3.41 -4.90 1.70
C PHE A 332 2.47 -4.69 0.52
N PHE A 333 1.19 -4.37 0.77
CA PHE A 333 0.24 -4.14 -0.32
C PHE A 333 0.57 -2.89 -1.13
N CYS A 334 1.03 -1.81 -0.49
CA CYS A 334 1.44 -0.61 -1.21
C CYS A 334 2.67 -0.85 -2.11
N LEU A 335 3.64 -1.65 -1.62
CA LEU A 335 4.80 -2.06 -2.42
C LEU A 335 4.39 -2.96 -3.58
N LEU A 336 3.45 -3.91 -3.35
CA LEU A 336 2.90 -4.75 -4.40
C LEU A 336 2.21 -3.91 -5.49
N GLY A 337 1.39 -2.94 -5.08
CA GLY A 337 0.75 -1.99 -6.00
C GLY A 337 1.77 -1.16 -6.80
N ALA A 338 2.84 -0.69 -6.16
CA ALA A 338 3.90 0.06 -6.83
C ALA A 338 4.68 -0.82 -7.84
N MET A 339 5.02 -2.05 -7.47
CA MET A 339 5.70 -3.01 -8.37
C MET A 339 4.85 -3.35 -9.60
N VAL A 340 3.54 -3.49 -9.44
CA VAL A 340 2.60 -3.71 -10.54
C VAL A 340 2.59 -2.50 -11.49
N LEU A 341 2.62 -1.27 -10.95
CA LEU A 341 2.58 -0.07 -11.76
C LEU A 341 3.86 0.14 -12.58
N SER A 342 5.02 0.10 -11.93
CA SER A 342 6.31 0.17 -12.58
C SER A 342 7.38 -0.43 -11.68
N TRP A 343 7.81 -1.65 -12.00
CA TRP A 343 8.83 -2.34 -11.24
C TRP A 343 10.19 -1.64 -11.37
N GLN A 344 10.51 -1.03 -12.52
CA GLN A 344 11.77 -0.32 -12.73
C GLN A 344 11.88 0.90 -11.81
N LEU A 345 10.86 1.76 -11.78
CA LEU A 345 10.85 2.93 -10.89
C LEU A 345 10.83 2.49 -9.43
N THR A 346 10.03 1.47 -9.09
CA THR A 346 9.96 0.96 -7.72
C THR A 346 11.30 0.44 -7.23
N LEU A 347 12.08 -0.25 -8.06
CA LEU A 347 13.43 -0.71 -7.70
C LEU A 347 14.41 0.43 -7.48
N ILE A 348 14.34 1.50 -8.29
CA ILE A 348 15.16 2.69 -8.10
C ILE A 348 14.88 3.32 -6.73
N PHE A 349 13.60 3.47 -6.35
CA PHE A 349 13.23 3.94 -5.02
C PHE A 349 13.62 2.95 -3.91
N LEU A 350 13.51 1.65 -4.17
CA LEU A 350 13.88 0.61 -3.20
C LEU A 350 15.40 0.57 -2.95
N ALA A 351 16.22 0.95 -3.92
CA ALA A 351 17.67 1.11 -3.74
C ALA A 351 18.01 2.22 -2.73
N ALA A 352 17.15 3.23 -2.57
CA ALA A 352 17.28 4.25 -1.53
C ALA A 352 16.81 3.78 -0.14
N ALA A 353 16.08 2.67 -0.03
CA ALA A 353 15.56 2.18 1.25
C ALA A 353 16.66 1.68 2.23
N PRO A 354 17.68 0.89 1.81
CA PRO A 354 18.76 0.46 2.70
C PRO A 354 19.49 1.60 3.44
N PRO A 355 19.94 2.69 2.80
CA PRO A 355 20.58 3.79 3.52
C PRO A 355 19.62 4.49 4.49
N THR A 356 18.34 4.64 4.15
CA THR A 356 17.32 5.19 5.07
C THR A 356 17.14 4.29 6.30
N VAL A 357 17.01 2.98 6.10
CA VAL A 357 16.87 2.01 7.20
C VAL A 357 18.14 1.97 8.04
N ALA A 358 19.33 2.03 7.42
CA ALA A 358 20.60 2.09 8.12
C ALA A 358 20.68 3.34 9.01
N CYS A 359 20.38 4.53 8.47
CA CYS A 359 20.35 5.79 9.22
C CYS A 359 19.35 5.73 10.38
N LEU A 360 18.13 5.23 10.13
CA LEU A 360 17.09 5.10 11.15
C LEU A 360 17.49 4.09 12.24
N SER A 361 18.18 3.01 11.88
CA SER A 361 18.69 2.02 12.84
C SER A 361 19.81 2.58 13.73
N LEU A 362 20.69 3.41 13.18
CA LEU A 362 21.75 4.11 13.91
C LEU A 362 21.16 5.09 14.92
N LEU A 363 20.18 5.89 14.48
CA LEU A 363 19.43 6.81 15.35
C LEU A 363 18.64 6.04 16.41
N GLY A 364 17.99 4.93 16.05
CA GLY A 364 17.25 4.08 16.96
C GLY A 364 18.15 3.49 18.07
N LYS A 365 19.37 3.05 17.73
CA LYS A 365 20.36 2.59 18.71
C LYS A 365 20.75 3.70 19.69
N ARG A 366 20.98 4.93 19.19
CA ARG A 366 21.29 6.11 20.02
C ARG A 366 20.12 6.47 20.94
N MET A 367 18.89 6.51 20.41
CA MET A 367 17.68 6.73 21.21
C MET A 367 17.53 5.70 22.32
N ARG A 368 17.65 4.40 22.02
CA ARG A 368 17.57 3.35 23.05
C ARG A 368 18.60 3.55 24.16
N LYS A 369 19.84 3.92 23.82
CA LYS A 369 20.90 4.22 24.81
C LYS A 369 20.53 5.43 25.67
N ALA A 370 20.00 6.49 25.07
CA ALA A 370 19.54 7.69 25.78
C ALA A 370 18.35 7.38 26.71
N THR A 371 17.32 6.67 26.21
CA THR A 371 16.17 6.23 27.02
C THR A 371 16.61 5.38 28.20
N ARG A 372 17.54 4.44 28.00
CA ARG A 372 18.08 3.62 29.11
C ARG A 372 18.81 4.47 30.15
N ARG A 373 19.60 5.46 29.74
CA ARG A 373 20.27 6.39 30.67
C ARG A 373 19.25 7.23 31.44
N SER A 374 18.21 7.73 30.76
CA SER A 374 17.12 8.47 31.39
C SER A 374 16.40 7.63 32.43
N LEU A 375 15.97 6.40 32.09
CA LEU A 375 15.35 5.46 33.02
C LEU A 375 16.23 5.15 34.24
N MET A 376 17.54 4.95 34.05
CA MET A 376 18.48 4.74 35.17
C MET A 376 18.67 6.00 36.04
N SER A 377 18.52 7.19 35.48
CA SER A 377 18.58 8.45 36.24
C SER A 377 17.30 8.64 37.05
N SER A 378 16.13 8.41 36.44
CA SER A 378 14.84 8.45 37.13
C SER A 378 14.78 7.44 38.29
N ALA A 379 15.29 6.22 38.10
CA ALA A 379 15.37 5.23 39.17
C ALA A 379 16.25 5.69 40.33
N ARG A 380 17.41 6.31 40.06
CA ARG A 380 18.29 6.86 41.10
C ARG A 380 17.66 8.04 41.84
N MET A 381 16.98 8.93 41.13
CA MET A 381 16.25 10.05 41.73
C MET A 381 15.13 9.54 42.64
N LEU A 382 14.33 8.57 42.17
CA LEU A 382 13.26 7.97 42.96
C LEU A 382 13.80 7.27 44.21
N GLY A 383 14.94 6.58 44.10
CA GLY A 383 15.63 5.98 45.25
C GLY A 383 16.07 7.01 46.29
N ARG A 384 16.71 8.11 45.87
CA ARG A 384 17.09 9.20 46.79
C ARG A 384 15.88 9.86 47.45
N LEU A 385 14.81 10.11 46.69
CA LEU A 385 13.56 10.63 47.25
C LEU A 385 12.99 9.67 48.29
N GLN A 386 13.02 8.36 48.04
CA GLN A 386 12.56 7.37 49.00
C GLN A 386 13.41 7.36 50.28
N ASP A 387 14.73 7.48 50.16
CA ASP A 387 15.64 7.57 51.33
C ASP A 387 15.37 8.85 52.14
N SER A 388 15.30 10.02 51.50
CA SER A 388 15.01 11.30 52.16
C SER A 388 13.63 11.31 52.82
N VAL A 389 12.61 10.77 52.16
CA VAL A 389 11.25 10.67 52.72
C VAL A 389 11.20 9.68 53.89
N SER A 390 12.01 8.61 53.87
CA SER A 390 12.12 7.67 54.98
C SER A 390 12.89 8.27 56.17
N ALA A 391 13.88 9.12 55.91
CA ALA A 391 14.68 9.82 56.93
C ALA A 391 14.01 11.10 57.49
N LEU A 392 12.89 11.52 56.91
CA LEU A 392 12.18 12.76 57.20
C LEU A 392 11.88 13.00 58.71
N PRO A 393 11.53 11.98 59.53
CA PRO A 393 11.40 12.15 60.98
C PRO A 393 12.72 12.58 61.66
N VAL A 394 13.84 11.96 61.28
CA VAL A 394 15.17 12.30 61.80
C VAL A 394 15.54 13.72 61.39
N VAL A 395 15.31 14.07 60.12
CA VAL A 395 15.62 15.40 59.56
C VAL A 395 14.83 16.49 60.28
N LYS A 396 13.56 16.22 60.63
CA LYS A 396 12.72 17.15 61.41
C LYS A 396 13.15 17.25 62.87
N VAL A 397 13.55 16.16 63.52
CA VAL A 397 14.05 16.17 64.91
C VAL A 397 15.33 16.98 65.04
N TYR A 398 16.23 16.91 64.05
CA TYR A 398 17.49 17.65 64.04
C TYR A 398 17.42 19.03 63.35
N ASN A 399 16.25 19.44 62.86
CA ASN A 399 16.01 20.69 62.13
C ASN A 399 17.02 20.95 60.99
N ARG A 400 17.25 19.93 60.13
CA ARG A 400 18.24 19.93 59.03
C ARG A 400 17.63 20.01 57.62
N GLN A 401 16.43 20.57 57.48
CA GLN A 401 15.68 20.62 56.22
C GLN A 401 16.46 21.34 55.11
N ASP A 402 17.12 22.46 55.43
CA ASP A 402 17.89 23.27 54.46
C ASP A 402 19.15 22.57 53.93
N ARG A 403 19.60 21.49 54.58
CA ARG A 403 20.75 20.69 54.12
C ARG A 403 20.35 19.56 53.17
N GLU A 404 19.11 19.09 53.26
CA GLU A 404 18.58 18.01 52.40
C GLU A 404 17.75 18.50 51.20
N ALA A 405 17.19 19.72 51.28
CA ALA A 405 16.57 20.42 50.15
C ALA A 405 17.63 20.83 49.11
#